data_AF-A0A401FUN9-F1
#
_entry.id   AF-A0A401FUN9-F1
#
_cell.length_a   1.000
_cell.length_b   1.000
_cell.length_c   1.000
_cell.angle_alpha   90.00
_cell.angle_beta   90.00
_cell.angle_gamma   90.00
#
_symmetry.space_group_name_H-M   'P 1'
#
loop_
_entity.id
_entity.type
_entity.pdbx_description
1 polymer ?
#
loop_
_entity_poly.entity_id
_entity_poly.type
_entity_poly.pdbx_seq_one_letter_code
_entity_poly.pdbx_strand_id
1 'polypeptide(L)'
;MTIQPQVEKLIRRGVRFPDPESVYVGEEVEIERISGDGVTIWPGCRISGRSTLILQGASLGAEGPITAESCQIGPSVSLRGGYFKKAVFLEKASAGSGAHVREGTILEEEAGIAHTVGLKQTILLPFVTLGSLINFCDCLMSGGTSRKDHSEVGSAYIHFNYTPNQDKATASLLGDVPRGVMLRQRPIFLGGQGGLVGPCRLEFGTVIAAGSVYRKDELRPDRLLIAGGGRNGNIPFSGGIYQNVRRILENNFIYLGNLIALMQWYEQVRSRFISAAFPEALLEGLKEKLNLAIDERIRRLGGLAEKMPGSVEKYREIAGEKAAPKLILRKQEFHGRWAELSAFFETARGRAGEAELRDEFLKRISAGIRENGRAYIPVIKGLTPEDADIGTRWLQGITESVTRDAFQLLPAFGTDRSE
;
A
#
# COMPACT_ATOMS: atom_id res chain seq x y z
N MET A 1 3.11 -26.25 -33.30
CA MET A 1 3.39 -24.82 -33.58
C MET A 1 4.91 -24.65 -33.47
N THR A 2 5.47 -23.43 -33.40
CA THR A 2 6.91 -23.26 -33.13
C THR A 2 7.06 -22.56 -31.79
N ILE A 3 7.90 -23.11 -30.91
CA ILE A 3 8.19 -22.51 -29.60
C ILE A 3 8.89 -21.16 -29.82
N GLN A 4 8.47 -20.13 -29.08
CA GLN A 4 9.08 -18.80 -29.17
C GLN A 4 10.54 -18.83 -28.69
N PRO A 5 11.49 -18.12 -29.34
CA PRO A 5 12.90 -18.14 -28.94
C PRO A 5 13.18 -17.78 -27.46
N GLN A 6 12.39 -16.88 -26.86
CA GLN A 6 12.54 -16.55 -25.43
C GLN A 6 12.13 -17.72 -24.53
N VAL A 7 11.06 -18.44 -24.88
CA VAL A 7 10.61 -19.64 -24.16
C VAL A 7 11.65 -20.75 -24.27
N GLU A 8 12.25 -20.97 -25.45
CA GLU A 8 13.33 -21.95 -25.62
C GLU A 8 14.54 -21.65 -24.72
N LYS A 9 14.96 -20.37 -24.63
CA LYS A 9 16.07 -19.95 -23.75
C LYS A 9 15.75 -20.22 -22.28
N LEU A 10 14.51 -19.98 -21.86
CA LEU A 10 14.06 -20.23 -20.48
C LEU A 10 13.98 -21.72 -20.14
N ILE A 11 13.53 -22.54 -21.08
CA ILE A 11 13.57 -24.01 -20.94
C ILE A 11 15.01 -24.48 -20.71
N ARG A 12 15.97 -23.99 -21.50
CA ARG A 12 17.40 -24.35 -21.32
C ARG A 12 17.96 -23.92 -19.97
N ARG A 13 17.41 -22.89 -19.33
CA ARG A 13 17.78 -22.46 -17.98
C ARG A 13 17.17 -23.32 -16.87
N GLY A 14 16.13 -24.10 -17.17
CA GLY A 14 15.44 -24.98 -16.21
C GLY A 14 14.01 -24.57 -15.88
N VAL A 15 13.47 -23.51 -16.49
CA VAL A 15 12.07 -23.11 -16.29
C VAL A 15 11.14 -24.17 -16.86
N ARG A 16 10.14 -24.58 -16.07
CA ARG A 16 9.15 -25.57 -16.50
C ARG A 16 7.96 -24.90 -17.18
N PHE A 17 7.70 -25.33 -18.41
CA PHE A 17 6.50 -24.97 -19.18
C PHE A 17 5.75 -26.26 -19.52
N PRO A 18 4.59 -26.55 -18.90
CA PRO A 18 3.81 -27.74 -19.23
C PRO A 18 3.33 -27.77 -20.69
N ASP A 19 3.03 -26.59 -21.26
CA ASP A 19 2.72 -26.40 -22.67
C ASP A 19 3.43 -25.14 -23.21
N PRO A 20 4.68 -25.27 -23.69
CA PRO A 20 5.50 -24.12 -24.07
C PRO A 20 5.01 -23.39 -25.32
N GLU A 21 4.27 -24.06 -26.21
CA GLU A 21 3.73 -23.41 -27.43
C GLU A 21 2.62 -22.40 -27.10
N SER A 22 1.98 -22.54 -25.94
CA SER A 22 0.88 -21.69 -25.49
C SER A 22 1.30 -20.44 -24.71
N VAL A 23 2.59 -20.31 -24.36
CA VAL A 23 3.11 -19.24 -23.49
C VAL A 23 3.81 -18.17 -24.32
N TYR A 24 3.51 -16.92 -24.02
CA TYR A 24 4.17 -15.76 -24.62
C TYR A 24 5.12 -15.09 -23.63
N VAL A 25 6.37 -14.87 -24.06
CA VAL A 25 7.37 -14.09 -23.33
C VAL A 25 7.90 -12.99 -24.24
N GLY A 26 7.66 -11.72 -23.88
CA GLY A 26 8.08 -10.56 -24.68
C GLY A 26 9.58 -10.54 -24.96
N GLU A 27 9.98 -10.01 -26.13
CA GLU A 27 11.39 -9.94 -26.52
C GLU A 27 12.21 -9.04 -25.59
N GLU A 28 11.56 -8.06 -24.97
CA GLU A 28 12.13 -7.14 -23.99
C GLU A 28 12.43 -7.77 -22.63
N VAL A 29 11.90 -8.97 -22.35
CA VAL A 29 12.12 -9.66 -21.08
C VAL A 29 13.56 -10.18 -21.02
N GLU A 30 14.31 -9.70 -20.02
CA GLU A 30 15.68 -10.12 -19.77
C GLU A 30 15.70 -11.51 -19.11
N ILE A 31 16.19 -12.51 -19.85
CA ILE A 31 16.15 -13.93 -19.48
C ILE A 31 16.91 -14.21 -18.18
N GLU A 32 17.96 -13.46 -17.91
CA GLU A 32 18.81 -13.55 -16.73
C GLU A 32 18.05 -13.19 -15.45
N ARG A 33 16.93 -12.45 -15.57
CA ARG A 33 16.05 -12.05 -14.47
C ARG A 33 14.95 -13.09 -14.18
N ILE A 34 14.94 -14.20 -14.90
CA ILE A 34 14.07 -15.33 -14.61
C ILE A 34 14.93 -16.49 -14.11
N SER A 35 14.67 -16.90 -12.87
CA SER A 35 15.30 -18.06 -12.26
C SER A 35 14.90 -19.32 -13.01
N GLY A 36 15.88 -20.18 -13.27
CA GLY A 36 15.64 -21.54 -13.77
C GLY A 36 15.30 -22.54 -12.67
N ASP A 37 15.43 -22.15 -11.40
CA ASP A 37 15.26 -23.05 -10.26
C ASP A 37 13.80 -23.08 -9.80
N GLY A 38 13.12 -24.19 -10.05
CA GLY A 38 11.76 -24.45 -9.56
C GLY A 38 10.64 -23.62 -10.17
N VAL A 39 10.95 -22.64 -11.06
CA VAL A 39 9.94 -21.79 -11.70
C VAL A 39 9.06 -22.60 -12.64
N THR A 40 7.75 -22.39 -12.55
CA THR A 40 6.76 -23.04 -13.42
C THR A 40 5.81 -22.00 -13.99
N ILE A 41 5.71 -21.95 -15.32
CA ILE A 41 4.80 -21.06 -16.04
C ILE A 41 3.79 -21.93 -16.80
N TRP A 42 2.54 -21.84 -16.39
CA TRP A 42 1.44 -22.66 -16.88
C TRP A 42 0.90 -22.16 -18.23
N PRO A 43 0.11 -23.00 -18.95
CA PRO A 43 -0.35 -22.70 -20.29
C PRO A 43 -1.10 -21.37 -20.42
N GLY A 44 -0.94 -20.69 -21.56
CA GLY A 44 -1.66 -19.45 -21.90
C GLY A 44 -1.15 -18.17 -21.21
N CYS A 45 -0.10 -18.25 -20.39
CA CYS A 45 0.47 -17.08 -19.71
C CYS A 45 1.15 -16.11 -20.70
N ARG A 46 1.10 -14.81 -20.36
CA ARG A 46 1.76 -13.72 -21.09
C ARG A 46 2.65 -12.94 -20.14
N ILE A 47 3.95 -12.93 -20.41
CA ILE A 47 4.96 -12.26 -19.59
C ILE A 47 5.62 -11.16 -20.43
N SER A 48 5.65 -9.93 -19.94
CA SER A 48 6.19 -8.78 -20.66
C SER A 48 6.85 -7.76 -19.72
N GLY A 49 7.57 -6.81 -20.31
CA GLY A 49 8.22 -5.71 -19.61
C GLY A 49 9.66 -6.03 -19.20
N ARG A 50 10.58 -5.13 -19.58
CA ARG A 50 12.03 -5.26 -19.34
C ARG A 50 12.41 -5.43 -17.87
N SER A 51 11.66 -4.80 -16.97
CA SER A 51 11.88 -4.88 -15.53
C SER A 51 11.26 -6.12 -14.87
N THR A 52 10.69 -7.07 -15.62
CA THR A 52 10.12 -8.29 -15.04
C THR A 52 11.20 -9.17 -14.41
N LEU A 53 10.96 -9.61 -13.17
CA LEU A 53 11.84 -10.46 -12.36
C LEU A 53 11.00 -11.64 -11.86
N ILE A 54 11.47 -12.87 -12.04
CA ILE A 54 10.80 -14.07 -11.52
C ILE A 54 11.83 -14.91 -10.78
N LEU A 55 11.68 -15.01 -9.47
CA LEU A 55 12.61 -15.72 -8.59
C LEU A 55 12.20 -17.19 -8.37
N GLN A 56 13.11 -17.93 -7.74
CA GLN A 56 13.05 -19.38 -7.60
C GLN A 56 11.74 -19.88 -6.97
N GLY A 57 11.26 -21.02 -7.47
CA GLY A 57 10.04 -21.67 -6.98
C GLY A 57 8.73 -20.93 -7.29
N ALA A 58 8.76 -19.80 -8.02
CA ALA A 58 7.54 -19.10 -8.40
C ALA A 58 6.65 -19.95 -9.34
N SER A 59 5.33 -19.89 -9.14
CA SER A 59 4.35 -20.58 -9.97
C SER A 59 3.32 -19.61 -10.54
N LEU A 60 3.23 -19.56 -11.87
CA LEU A 60 2.45 -18.57 -12.61
C LEU A 60 1.39 -19.27 -13.46
N GLY A 61 0.11 -19.00 -13.17
CA GLY A 61 -1.04 -19.43 -13.96
C GLY A 61 -1.61 -20.82 -13.64
N ALA A 62 -1.37 -21.34 -12.45
CA ALA A 62 -1.76 -22.71 -12.07
C ALA A 62 -3.28 -22.99 -12.08
N GLU A 63 -4.11 -21.95 -11.90
CA GLU A 63 -5.59 -22.03 -11.93
C GLU A 63 -6.20 -21.34 -13.16
N GLY A 64 -5.37 -20.79 -14.05
CA GLY A 64 -5.77 -20.05 -15.25
C GLY A 64 -4.67 -19.11 -15.75
N PRO A 65 -4.71 -18.65 -17.01
CA PRO A 65 -3.63 -17.85 -17.56
C PRO A 65 -3.45 -16.53 -16.81
N ILE A 66 -2.20 -16.08 -16.69
CA ILE A 66 -1.89 -14.73 -16.21
C ILE A 66 -1.37 -13.82 -17.32
N THR A 67 -1.59 -12.52 -17.17
CA THR A 67 -0.79 -11.48 -17.81
C THR A 67 0.06 -10.81 -16.73
N ALA A 68 1.39 -10.87 -16.86
CA ALA A 68 2.32 -10.20 -15.97
C ALA A 68 3.19 -9.20 -16.75
N GLU A 69 3.02 -7.91 -16.46
CA GLU A 69 3.76 -6.81 -17.10
C GLU A 69 4.60 -6.06 -16.07
N SER A 70 5.93 -6.04 -16.24
CA SER A 70 6.87 -5.29 -15.39
C SER A 70 6.75 -5.60 -13.88
N CYS A 71 6.51 -6.86 -13.53
CA CYS A 71 6.33 -7.30 -12.14
C CYS A 71 7.63 -7.86 -11.55
N GLN A 72 7.84 -7.66 -10.24
CA GLN A 72 8.90 -8.37 -9.50
C GLN A 72 8.25 -9.44 -8.63
N ILE A 73 8.54 -10.69 -8.94
CA ILE A 73 7.92 -11.88 -8.37
C ILE A 73 9.00 -12.61 -7.57
N GLY A 74 8.88 -12.52 -6.24
CA GLY A 74 9.80 -13.07 -5.26
C GLY A 74 9.76 -14.61 -5.17
N PRO A 75 10.60 -15.20 -4.29
CA PRO A 75 10.70 -16.65 -4.20
C PRO A 75 9.40 -17.29 -3.74
N SER A 76 9.07 -18.45 -4.32
CA SER A 76 7.87 -19.24 -3.97
C SER A 76 6.55 -18.47 -4.05
N VAL A 77 6.49 -17.38 -4.83
CA VAL A 77 5.25 -16.65 -5.08
C VAL A 77 4.31 -17.47 -5.97
N SER A 78 3.02 -17.45 -5.68
CA SER A 78 1.99 -18.13 -6.46
C SER A 78 0.98 -17.13 -7.03
N LEU A 79 1.07 -16.85 -8.33
CA LEU A 79 0.08 -16.03 -9.05
C LEU A 79 -0.78 -16.95 -9.89
N ARG A 80 -1.97 -17.29 -9.40
CA ARG A 80 -2.71 -18.46 -9.90
C ARG A 80 -3.55 -18.20 -11.15
N GLY A 81 -3.95 -16.96 -11.42
CA GLY A 81 -4.70 -16.56 -12.62
C GLY A 81 -5.07 -15.07 -12.58
N GLY A 82 -5.08 -14.38 -13.72
CA GLY A 82 -5.53 -12.98 -13.80
C GLY A 82 -4.52 -11.97 -14.38
N TYR A 83 -4.57 -10.73 -13.92
CA TYR A 83 -3.81 -9.61 -14.46
C TYR A 83 -2.93 -8.95 -13.39
N PHE A 84 -1.65 -8.78 -13.71
CA PHE A 84 -0.63 -8.23 -12.83
C PHE A 84 0.22 -7.22 -13.60
N LYS A 85 0.25 -5.96 -13.14
CA LYS A 85 1.01 -4.90 -13.80
C LYS A 85 1.73 -4.02 -12.80
N LYS A 86 3.04 -3.83 -13.00
CA LYS A 86 3.89 -2.91 -12.22
C LYS A 86 3.70 -3.09 -10.71
N ALA A 87 3.78 -4.34 -10.26
CA ALA A 87 3.56 -4.75 -8.87
C ALA A 87 4.73 -5.61 -8.35
N VAL A 88 4.85 -5.67 -7.03
CA VAL A 88 5.86 -6.49 -6.35
C VAL A 88 5.19 -7.50 -5.42
N PHE A 89 5.71 -8.72 -5.43
CA PHE A 89 5.29 -9.82 -4.59
C PHE A 89 6.53 -10.39 -3.91
N LEU A 90 6.61 -10.32 -2.58
CA LEU A 90 7.73 -10.87 -1.81
C LEU A 90 7.53 -12.35 -1.50
N GLU A 91 8.50 -12.94 -0.80
CA GLU A 91 8.56 -14.38 -0.57
C GLU A 91 7.21 -14.97 -0.12
N LYS A 92 6.76 -16.02 -0.82
CA LYS A 92 5.50 -16.74 -0.55
C LYS A 92 4.22 -15.90 -0.60
N ALA A 93 4.27 -14.67 -1.11
CA ALA A 93 3.05 -13.94 -1.43
C ALA A 93 2.20 -14.72 -2.45
N SER A 94 0.88 -14.59 -2.39
CA SER A 94 -0.02 -15.35 -3.26
C SER A 94 -1.23 -14.56 -3.74
N ALA A 95 -1.66 -14.87 -4.95
CA ALA A 95 -2.85 -14.32 -5.57
C ALA A 95 -3.68 -15.42 -6.24
N GLY A 96 -4.93 -15.59 -5.80
CA GLY A 96 -5.88 -16.55 -6.36
C GLY A 96 -6.32 -16.18 -7.79
N SER A 97 -7.00 -17.11 -8.45
CA SER A 97 -7.48 -16.90 -9.82
C SER A 97 -8.42 -15.69 -9.95
N GLY A 98 -8.38 -15.03 -11.11
CA GLY A 98 -9.17 -13.83 -11.38
C GLY A 98 -8.67 -12.56 -10.68
N ALA A 99 -7.45 -12.58 -10.11
CA ALA A 99 -6.86 -11.38 -9.51
C ALA A 99 -6.66 -10.28 -10.57
N HIS A 100 -6.80 -9.01 -10.14
CA HIS A 100 -6.57 -7.85 -10.98
C HIS A 100 -5.71 -6.84 -10.21
N VAL A 101 -4.40 -7.05 -10.25
CA VAL A 101 -3.41 -6.26 -9.51
C VAL A 101 -2.74 -5.26 -10.44
N ARG A 102 -2.85 -3.97 -10.11
CA ARG A 102 -2.35 -2.86 -10.92
C ARG A 102 -1.21 -2.11 -10.23
N GLU A 103 -0.71 -1.09 -10.92
CA GLU A 103 0.51 -0.38 -10.57
C GLU A 103 0.54 0.17 -9.15
N GLY A 104 1.76 0.20 -8.58
CA GLY A 104 2.01 0.69 -7.23
C GLY A 104 1.52 -0.27 -6.13
N THR A 105 1.23 -1.53 -6.49
CA THR A 105 0.83 -2.56 -5.52
C THR A 105 2.04 -3.33 -5.00
N ILE A 106 2.09 -3.54 -3.69
CA ILE A 106 3.11 -4.34 -3.00
C ILE A 106 2.41 -5.35 -2.10
N LEU A 107 2.74 -6.63 -2.28
CA LEU A 107 2.42 -7.71 -1.34
C LEU A 107 3.74 -8.17 -0.72
N GLU A 108 3.92 -7.91 0.57
CA GLU A 108 5.09 -8.39 1.32
C GLU A 108 5.00 -9.89 1.65
N GLU A 109 5.94 -10.39 2.46
CA GLU A 109 6.11 -11.81 2.71
C GLU A 109 4.83 -12.47 3.22
N GLU A 110 4.46 -13.57 2.60
CA GLU A 110 3.29 -14.38 3.00
C GLU A 110 1.94 -13.64 2.98
N ALA A 111 1.87 -12.44 2.40
CA ALA A 111 0.61 -11.75 2.13
C ALA A 111 -0.19 -12.50 1.05
N GLY A 112 -1.50 -12.57 1.20
CA GLY A 112 -2.36 -13.40 0.36
C GLY A 112 -3.61 -12.67 -0.11
N ILE A 113 -3.96 -12.85 -1.38
CA ILE A 113 -5.28 -12.49 -1.89
C ILE A 113 -5.95 -13.73 -2.47
N ALA A 114 -7.20 -13.98 -2.10
CA ALA A 114 -7.98 -15.09 -2.65
C ALA A 114 -8.41 -14.80 -4.09
N HIS A 115 -9.49 -15.44 -4.57
CA HIS A 115 -9.93 -15.24 -5.96
C HIS A 115 -10.62 -13.89 -6.17
N THR A 116 -10.47 -13.35 -7.38
CA THR A 116 -11.21 -12.17 -7.84
C THR A 116 -11.01 -10.93 -6.94
N VAL A 117 -9.75 -10.62 -6.64
CA VAL A 117 -9.37 -9.42 -5.87
C VAL A 117 -8.76 -8.37 -6.78
N GLY A 118 -9.30 -7.15 -6.73
CA GLY A 118 -8.83 -5.99 -7.47
C GLY A 118 -8.01 -5.03 -6.59
N LEU A 119 -6.75 -4.81 -6.95
CA LEU A 119 -5.82 -3.92 -6.23
C LEU A 119 -5.24 -2.85 -7.17
N LYS A 120 -4.92 -1.70 -6.59
CA LYS A 120 -4.13 -0.62 -7.21
C LYS A 120 -3.64 0.29 -6.13
N GLN A 121 -2.36 0.64 -6.16
CA GLN A 121 -1.78 1.52 -5.14
C GLN A 121 -2.05 1.00 -3.72
N THR A 122 -1.95 -0.32 -3.56
CA THR A 122 -2.25 -1.04 -2.33
C THR A 122 -0.98 -1.66 -1.77
N ILE A 123 -0.72 -1.48 -0.49
CA ILE A 123 0.45 -2.04 0.19
C ILE A 123 -0.06 -2.95 1.31
N LEU A 124 0.27 -4.23 1.20
CA LEU A 124 -0.03 -5.25 2.20
C LEU A 124 1.30 -5.67 2.85
N LEU A 125 1.48 -5.32 4.12
CA LEU A 125 2.61 -5.79 4.92
C LEU A 125 2.48 -7.30 5.19
N PRO A 126 3.49 -7.96 5.80
CA PRO A 126 3.53 -9.41 5.86
C PRO A 126 2.29 -10.02 6.50
N PHE A 127 1.91 -11.19 6.00
CA PHE A 127 0.77 -12.01 6.43
C PHE A 127 -0.63 -11.46 6.11
N VAL A 128 -0.78 -10.18 5.76
CA VAL A 128 -2.11 -9.58 5.51
C VAL A 128 -2.84 -10.37 4.42
N THR A 129 -4.08 -10.78 4.73
CA THR A 129 -4.87 -11.64 3.86
C THR A 129 -6.17 -10.98 3.45
N LEU A 130 -6.46 -10.98 2.14
CA LEU A 130 -7.73 -10.56 1.59
C LEU A 130 -8.48 -11.80 1.11
N GLY A 131 -9.74 -11.92 1.51
CA GLY A 131 -10.68 -12.91 1.01
C GLY A 131 -11.02 -12.69 -0.48
N SER A 132 -12.20 -13.13 -0.89
CA SER A 132 -12.58 -13.14 -2.30
C SER A 132 -13.46 -11.97 -2.69
N LEU A 133 -13.54 -11.63 -3.99
CA LEU A 133 -14.48 -10.65 -4.53
C LEU A 133 -14.28 -9.23 -3.95
N ILE A 134 -13.04 -8.83 -3.73
CA ILE A 134 -12.68 -7.58 -3.06
C ILE A 134 -12.18 -6.53 -4.05
N ASN A 135 -12.49 -5.26 -3.81
CA ASN A 135 -11.77 -4.12 -4.38
C ASN A 135 -11.15 -3.31 -3.25
N PHE A 136 -9.83 -3.30 -3.15
CA PHE A 136 -9.09 -2.72 -2.02
C PHE A 136 -7.96 -1.80 -2.48
N CYS A 137 -8.30 -0.85 -3.35
CA CYS A 137 -7.35 0.13 -3.89
C CYS A 137 -6.98 1.19 -2.83
N ASP A 138 -5.85 1.87 -3.02
CA ASP A 138 -5.46 3.06 -2.23
C ASP A 138 -5.37 2.83 -0.70
N CYS A 139 -4.97 1.63 -0.30
CA CYS A 139 -4.86 1.23 1.10
C CYS A 139 -3.45 0.78 1.46
N LEU A 140 -3.00 1.13 2.67
CA LEU A 140 -1.88 0.48 3.33
C LEU A 140 -2.44 -0.27 4.54
N MET A 141 -2.21 -1.58 4.59
CA MET A 141 -2.67 -2.43 5.67
C MET A 141 -1.53 -3.22 6.28
N SER A 142 -1.52 -3.26 7.61
CA SER A 142 -0.52 -3.93 8.43
C SER A 142 -1.18 -4.65 9.61
N GLY A 143 -0.36 -5.27 10.47
CA GLY A 143 -0.81 -5.96 11.68
C GLY A 143 -0.91 -7.47 11.50
N GLY A 144 -0.83 -8.17 12.63
CA GLY A 144 -0.58 -9.59 12.67
C GLY A 144 0.88 -9.93 12.95
N THR A 145 1.10 -11.15 13.41
CA THR A 145 2.41 -11.68 13.83
C THR A 145 2.82 -12.93 13.04
N SER A 146 1.89 -13.54 12.29
CA SER A 146 2.14 -14.71 11.45
C SER A 146 0.97 -14.99 10.49
N ARG A 147 1.10 -15.95 9.58
CA ARG A 147 -0.04 -16.44 8.77
C ARG A 147 -1.23 -16.96 9.57
N LYS A 148 -1.04 -17.37 10.83
CA LYS A 148 -2.14 -17.86 11.69
C LYS A 148 -2.78 -16.74 12.51
N ASP A 149 -2.09 -15.60 12.62
CA ASP A 149 -2.49 -14.42 13.38
C ASP A 149 -2.20 -13.20 12.51
N HIS A 150 -3.11 -12.92 11.58
CA HIS A 150 -2.94 -11.95 10.50
C HIS A 150 -4.10 -10.97 10.44
N SER A 151 -3.83 -9.75 9.95
CA SER A 151 -4.90 -8.83 9.58
C SER A 151 -5.64 -9.36 8.35
N GLU A 152 -6.97 -9.30 8.37
CA GLU A 152 -7.83 -9.89 7.34
C GLU A 152 -8.88 -8.91 6.81
N VAL A 153 -9.12 -8.96 5.50
CA VAL A 153 -10.27 -8.33 4.85
C VAL A 153 -11.17 -9.44 4.33
N GLY A 154 -12.35 -9.58 4.93
CA GLY A 154 -13.32 -10.61 4.57
C GLY A 154 -13.87 -10.43 3.16
N SER A 155 -14.39 -11.51 2.58
CA SER A 155 -14.88 -11.53 1.19
C SER A 155 -15.96 -10.48 0.90
N ALA A 156 -16.02 -10.01 -0.36
CA ALA A 156 -16.95 -8.98 -0.83
C ALA A 156 -16.82 -7.63 -0.12
N TYR A 157 -15.61 -7.27 0.28
CA TYR A 157 -15.31 -5.95 0.85
C TYR A 157 -14.92 -4.93 -0.22
N ILE A 158 -15.37 -3.69 -0.05
CA ILE A 158 -15.02 -2.59 -0.96
C ILE A 158 -14.40 -1.43 -0.18
N HIS A 159 -13.20 -1.00 -0.60
CA HIS A 159 -12.70 0.31 -0.26
C HIS A 159 -13.24 1.33 -1.26
N PHE A 160 -14.07 2.27 -0.78
CA PHE A 160 -14.63 3.33 -1.61
C PHE A 160 -13.64 4.50 -1.68
N ASN A 161 -12.80 4.48 -2.71
CA ASN A 161 -11.75 5.48 -2.96
C ASN A 161 -12.14 6.59 -3.95
N TYR A 162 -13.34 6.59 -4.53
CA TYR A 162 -13.79 7.63 -5.45
C TYR A 162 -15.00 8.37 -4.88
N THR A 163 -14.92 9.70 -4.84
CA THR A 163 -15.95 10.53 -4.20
C THR A 163 -17.00 10.98 -5.22
N PRO A 164 -18.24 11.32 -4.78
CA PRO A 164 -19.22 12.01 -5.63
C PRO A 164 -18.74 13.36 -6.18
N ASN A 165 -17.73 13.97 -5.55
CA ASN A 165 -17.07 15.18 -6.06
C ASN A 165 -16.01 14.88 -7.12
N GLN A 166 -15.94 13.64 -7.63
CA GLN A 166 -15.02 13.19 -8.67
C GLN A 166 -13.54 13.33 -8.31
N ASP A 167 -13.17 13.00 -7.08
CA ASP A 167 -11.78 12.99 -6.62
C ASP A 167 -11.40 11.67 -5.93
N LYS A 168 -10.10 11.51 -5.63
CA LYS A 168 -9.51 10.29 -5.02
C LYS A 168 -8.50 10.61 -3.91
N ALA A 169 -8.67 11.73 -3.20
CA ALA A 169 -7.84 12.06 -2.04
C ALA A 169 -8.29 11.27 -0.79
N THR A 170 -8.40 9.95 -0.95
CA THR A 170 -9.19 9.04 -0.10
C THR A 170 -8.36 7.84 0.39
N ALA A 171 -7.04 7.95 0.35
CA ALA A 171 -6.13 6.90 0.82
C ALA A 171 -6.46 6.50 2.27
N SER A 172 -6.45 5.21 2.58
CA SER A 172 -6.75 4.73 3.93
C SER A 172 -5.61 3.94 4.54
N LEU A 173 -5.32 4.23 5.81
CA LEU A 173 -4.24 3.64 6.58
C LEU A 173 -4.85 2.72 7.64
N LEU A 174 -4.52 1.43 7.58
CA LEU A 174 -4.98 0.42 8.53
C LEU A 174 -3.77 -0.12 9.30
N GLY A 175 -3.67 0.31 10.55
CA GLY A 175 -2.45 0.26 11.35
C GLY A 175 -1.54 1.42 11.01
N ASP A 176 -0.23 1.19 11.00
CA ASP A 176 0.77 2.12 10.48
C ASP A 176 2.08 1.39 10.15
N VAL A 177 3.01 2.11 9.51
CA VAL A 177 4.33 1.59 9.16
C VAL A 177 5.24 1.49 10.39
N PRO A 178 5.42 2.55 11.23
CA PRO A 178 6.36 2.51 12.35
C PRO A 178 6.22 1.31 13.29
N ARG A 179 4.98 0.89 13.58
CA ARG A 179 4.68 -0.27 14.42
C ARG A 179 4.44 -1.53 13.60
N GLY A 180 3.87 -1.40 12.39
CA GLY A 180 3.51 -2.53 11.54
C GLY A 180 4.71 -3.33 11.03
N VAL A 181 5.81 -2.67 10.64
CA VAL A 181 7.02 -3.36 10.13
C VAL A 181 7.73 -4.19 11.20
N MET A 182 7.40 -3.99 12.49
CA MET A 182 7.95 -4.77 13.60
C MET A 182 7.29 -6.14 13.76
N LEU A 183 6.18 -6.43 13.08
CA LEU A 183 5.48 -7.73 13.09
C LEU A 183 5.02 -8.20 14.49
N ARG A 184 4.65 -7.24 15.34
CA ARG A 184 4.25 -7.46 16.75
C ARG A 184 2.88 -6.90 17.12
N GLN A 185 2.17 -6.34 16.15
CA GLN A 185 0.90 -5.66 16.38
C GLN A 185 -0.27 -6.61 16.22
N ARG A 186 -1.35 -6.36 16.98
CA ARG A 186 -2.60 -7.11 16.86
C ARG A 186 -3.18 -6.96 15.46
N PRO A 187 -3.81 -8.01 14.91
CA PRO A 187 -4.43 -7.94 13.60
C PRO A 187 -5.60 -6.96 13.56
N ILE A 188 -5.86 -6.42 12.38
CA ILE A 188 -7.05 -5.65 12.04
C ILE A 188 -7.97 -6.54 11.20
N PHE A 189 -9.25 -6.62 11.56
CA PHE A 189 -10.22 -7.46 10.87
C PHE A 189 -11.32 -6.60 10.24
N LEU A 190 -11.47 -6.66 8.92
CA LEU A 190 -12.57 -6.02 8.19
C LEU A 190 -13.58 -7.08 7.76
N GLY A 191 -14.70 -7.20 8.46
CA GLY A 191 -15.70 -8.23 8.17
C GLY A 191 -16.28 -8.13 6.76
N GLY A 192 -16.45 -9.28 6.10
CA GLY A 192 -16.91 -9.37 4.71
C GLY A 192 -18.30 -8.78 4.46
N GLN A 193 -18.67 -8.65 3.18
CA GLN A 193 -19.87 -7.93 2.72
C GLN A 193 -19.92 -6.48 3.25
N GLY A 194 -18.76 -5.90 3.55
CA GLY A 194 -18.63 -4.59 4.16
C GLY A 194 -17.98 -3.58 3.22
N GLY A 195 -17.69 -2.39 3.76
CA GLY A 195 -16.89 -1.43 3.04
C GLY A 195 -16.32 -0.33 3.91
N LEU A 196 -15.27 0.33 3.40
CA LEU A 196 -14.61 1.45 4.05
C LEU A 196 -14.62 2.66 3.12
N VAL A 197 -15.22 3.76 3.54
CA VAL A 197 -15.28 5.01 2.77
C VAL A 197 -14.09 5.88 3.13
N GLY A 198 -13.10 5.92 2.24
CA GLY A 198 -11.86 6.64 2.45
C GLY A 198 -11.99 8.17 2.36
N PRO A 199 -11.01 8.93 2.87
CA PRO A 199 -9.85 8.45 3.60
C PRO A 199 -10.22 8.06 5.03
N CYS A 200 -9.65 6.98 5.55
CA CYS A 200 -9.86 6.47 6.91
C CYS A 200 -8.55 6.02 7.55
N ARG A 201 -8.47 6.17 8.87
CA ARG A 201 -7.41 5.61 9.73
C ARG A 201 -8.02 4.65 10.74
N LEU A 202 -7.54 3.42 10.78
CA LEU A 202 -7.98 2.41 11.74
C LEU A 202 -6.78 1.88 12.53
N GLU A 203 -6.93 1.85 13.85
CA GLU A 203 -5.89 1.41 14.78
C GLU A 203 -5.81 -0.13 14.88
N PHE A 204 -4.65 -0.66 15.31
CA PHE A 204 -4.46 -2.10 15.51
C PHE A 204 -5.49 -2.70 16.47
N GLY A 205 -5.86 -3.97 16.23
CA GLY A 205 -6.90 -4.65 17.00
C GLY A 205 -8.34 -4.22 16.66
N THR A 206 -8.52 -3.32 15.70
CA THR A 206 -9.85 -2.95 15.20
C THR A 206 -10.52 -4.13 14.51
N VAL A 207 -11.78 -4.37 14.84
CA VAL A 207 -12.67 -5.34 14.19
C VAL A 207 -13.88 -4.60 13.65
N ILE A 208 -14.11 -4.62 12.34
CA ILE A 208 -15.35 -4.15 11.74
C ILE A 208 -16.26 -5.36 11.52
N ALA A 209 -17.49 -5.30 12.04
CA ALA A 209 -18.46 -6.37 11.85
C ALA A 209 -18.85 -6.53 10.37
N ALA A 210 -19.06 -7.77 9.92
CA ALA A 210 -19.52 -8.07 8.57
C ALA A 210 -20.80 -7.30 8.21
N GLY A 211 -20.96 -6.91 6.95
CA GLY A 211 -22.10 -6.10 6.49
C GLY A 211 -21.99 -4.60 6.82
N SER A 212 -20.95 -4.16 7.52
CA SER A 212 -20.78 -2.76 7.91
C SER A 212 -20.11 -1.93 6.81
N VAL A 213 -20.70 -0.78 6.48
CA VAL A 213 -20.01 0.27 5.71
C VAL A 213 -19.52 1.36 6.66
N TYR A 214 -18.22 1.38 6.95
CA TYR A 214 -17.59 2.30 7.90
C TYR A 214 -17.03 3.55 7.20
N ARG A 215 -17.09 4.71 7.86
CA ARG A 215 -16.82 6.04 7.23
C ARG A 215 -16.02 7.01 8.11
N LYS A 216 -15.49 6.53 9.23
CA LYS A 216 -14.82 7.36 10.24
C LYS A 216 -13.44 6.80 10.51
N ASP A 217 -12.62 7.60 11.18
CA ASP A 217 -11.40 7.10 11.80
C ASP A 217 -11.76 6.41 13.12
N GLU A 218 -10.96 5.43 13.52
CA GLU A 218 -10.95 4.88 14.87
C GLU A 218 -9.49 4.74 15.28
N LEU A 219 -9.05 5.66 16.14
CA LEU A 219 -7.65 5.79 16.55
C LEU A 219 -7.38 5.13 17.90
N ARG A 220 -8.40 4.55 18.54
CA ARG A 220 -8.25 3.80 19.78
C ARG A 220 -8.07 2.32 19.42
N PRO A 221 -7.11 1.61 20.03
CA PRO A 221 -6.88 0.21 19.76
C PRO A 221 -8.05 -0.64 20.27
N ASP A 222 -8.15 -1.86 19.75
CA ASP A 222 -9.02 -2.92 20.29
C ASP A 222 -10.50 -2.52 20.35
N ARG A 223 -11.06 -2.14 19.19
CA ARG A 223 -12.46 -1.73 19.07
C ARG A 223 -13.22 -2.63 18.11
N LEU A 224 -14.40 -3.07 18.56
CA LEU A 224 -15.43 -3.64 17.68
C LEU A 224 -16.29 -2.51 17.14
N LEU A 225 -16.31 -2.36 15.83
CA LEU A 225 -17.04 -1.33 15.11
C LEU A 225 -18.22 -1.99 14.38
N ILE A 226 -19.41 -1.55 14.72
CA ILE A 226 -20.66 -2.00 14.09
C ILE A 226 -21.29 -0.76 13.45
N ALA A 227 -21.33 -0.72 12.12
CA ALA A 227 -22.01 0.35 11.40
C ALA A 227 -23.36 -0.16 10.89
N GLY A 228 -24.45 0.34 11.48
CA GLY A 228 -25.81 0.03 11.04
C GLY A 228 -26.22 0.76 9.75
N GLY A 229 -27.30 0.30 9.13
CA GLY A 229 -27.91 0.92 7.94
C GLY A 229 -28.18 2.41 8.17
N GLY A 230 -27.81 3.24 7.19
CA GLY A 230 -28.01 4.69 7.26
C GLY A 230 -29.48 5.07 7.38
N ARG A 231 -29.76 6.31 7.84
CA ARG A 231 -31.11 6.86 7.76
C ARG A 231 -31.53 6.94 6.30
N ASN A 232 -32.71 6.43 5.97
CA ASN A 232 -33.33 6.66 4.67
C ASN A 232 -33.58 8.17 4.51
N GLY A 233 -33.20 8.73 3.38
CA GLY A 233 -33.39 10.14 3.10
C GLY A 233 -33.34 10.40 1.60
N ASN A 234 -34.13 11.37 1.16
CA ASN A 234 -34.10 11.90 -0.20
C ASN A 234 -34.01 13.43 -0.08
N ILE A 235 -32.82 13.95 -0.34
CA ILE A 235 -32.52 15.37 -0.29
C ILE A 235 -31.77 15.75 -1.58
N PRO A 236 -31.99 16.96 -2.14
CA PRO A 236 -31.20 17.43 -3.27
C PRO A 236 -29.70 17.37 -2.99
N PHE A 237 -28.92 16.84 -3.93
CA PHE A 237 -27.47 16.76 -3.82
C PHE A 237 -26.80 17.95 -4.50
N SER A 238 -25.97 18.67 -3.74
CA SER A 238 -25.13 19.75 -4.26
C SER A 238 -23.66 19.33 -4.25
N GLY A 239 -23.15 18.94 -5.42
CA GLY A 239 -21.76 18.52 -5.60
C GLY A 239 -20.74 19.67 -5.57
N GLY A 240 -19.50 19.35 -5.23
CA GLY A 240 -18.37 20.28 -5.20
C GLY A 240 -18.12 20.96 -3.85
N ILE A 241 -18.82 20.57 -2.80
CA ILE A 241 -18.66 21.14 -1.46
C ILE A 241 -17.79 20.21 -0.62
N TYR A 242 -16.66 20.73 -0.15
CA TYR A 242 -15.78 20.04 0.79
C TYR A 242 -15.93 20.64 2.18
N GLN A 243 -16.71 20.00 3.04
CA GLN A 243 -16.94 20.49 4.40
C GLN A 243 -15.78 20.18 5.34
N ASN A 244 -15.17 18.99 5.19
CA ASN A 244 -14.14 18.50 6.10
C ASN A 244 -12.76 18.41 5.43
N VAL A 245 -12.31 19.52 4.85
CA VAL A 245 -11.00 19.60 4.17
C VAL A 245 -9.85 19.29 5.13
N ARG A 246 -9.94 19.70 6.40
CA ARG A 246 -8.93 19.42 7.44
C ARG A 246 -8.68 17.92 7.57
N ARG A 247 -9.74 17.12 7.78
CA ARG A 247 -9.62 15.67 7.92
C ARG A 247 -9.04 15.01 6.67
N ILE A 248 -9.45 15.47 5.48
CA ILE A 248 -8.92 14.93 4.22
C ILE A 248 -7.40 15.17 4.15
N LEU A 249 -6.95 16.40 4.41
CA LEU A 249 -5.51 16.72 4.38
C LEU A 249 -4.74 15.96 5.46
N GLU A 250 -5.24 15.94 6.70
CA GLU A 250 -4.60 15.25 7.81
C GLU A 250 -4.38 13.76 7.51
N ASN A 251 -5.42 13.06 7.04
CA ASN A 251 -5.30 11.64 6.72
C ASN A 251 -4.34 11.39 5.55
N ASN A 252 -4.33 12.25 4.53
CA ASN A 252 -3.41 12.09 3.40
C ASN A 252 -1.96 12.46 3.76
N PHE A 253 -1.73 13.46 4.62
CA PHE A 253 -0.38 13.83 5.09
C PHE A 253 0.22 12.73 5.95
N ILE A 254 -0.58 12.15 6.85
CA ILE A 254 -0.16 11.01 7.67
C ILE A 254 0.09 9.78 6.79
N TYR A 255 -0.75 9.53 5.79
CA TYR A 255 -0.53 8.45 4.83
C TYR A 255 0.78 8.64 4.06
N LEU A 256 1.05 9.83 3.53
CA LEU A 256 2.31 10.18 2.87
C LEU A 256 3.52 10.00 3.81
N GLY A 257 3.40 10.46 5.05
CA GLY A 257 4.43 10.25 6.07
C GLY A 257 4.75 8.76 6.29
N ASN A 258 3.72 7.90 6.30
CA ASN A 258 3.90 6.45 6.38
C ASN A 258 4.56 5.85 5.14
N LEU A 259 4.21 6.30 3.93
CA LEU A 259 4.89 5.86 2.71
C LEU A 259 6.38 6.26 2.73
N ILE A 260 6.71 7.47 3.21
CA ILE A 260 8.10 7.92 3.33
C ILE A 260 8.85 7.12 4.40
N ALA A 261 8.22 6.83 5.55
CA ALA A 261 8.80 5.96 6.56
C ALA A 261 9.06 4.55 6.00
N LEU A 262 8.15 4.00 5.19
CA LEU A 262 8.34 2.70 4.54
C LEU A 262 9.46 2.75 3.50
N MET A 263 9.64 3.87 2.80
CA MET A 263 10.78 4.05 1.89
C MET A 263 12.08 3.95 2.65
N GLN A 264 12.19 4.60 3.81
CA GLN A 264 13.37 4.51 4.66
C GLN A 264 13.57 3.12 5.25
N TRP A 265 12.50 2.40 5.55
CA TRP A 265 12.59 0.98 5.92
C TRP A 265 13.21 0.15 4.78
N TYR A 266 12.78 0.38 3.54
CA TYR A 266 13.34 -0.32 2.39
C TYR A 266 14.81 0.05 2.14
N GLU A 267 15.13 1.34 2.15
CA GLU A 267 16.49 1.84 1.89
C GLU A 267 17.50 1.43 2.97
N GLN A 268 17.13 1.55 4.24
CA GLN A 268 18.07 1.41 5.35
C GLN A 268 18.07 -0.01 5.94
N VAL A 269 16.89 -0.62 6.07
CA VAL A 269 16.71 -1.91 6.74
C VAL A 269 16.70 -3.05 5.72
N ARG A 270 15.81 -3.01 4.71
CA ARG A 270 15.69 -4.11 3.73
C ARG A 270 16.96 -4.30 2.90
N SER A 271 17.73 -3.25 2.63
CA SER A 271 19.05 -3.34 1.98
C SER A 271 20.06 -4.21 2.73
N ARG A 272 19.89 -4.44 4.04
CA ARG A 272 20.74 -5.36 4.82
C ARG A 272 20.44 -6.84 4.56
N PHE A 273 19.27 -7.13 3.98
CA PHE A 273 18.79 -8.48 3.69
C PHE A 273 19.10 -8.96 2.28
N ILE A 274 19.87 -8.18 1.49
CA ILE A 274 20.24 -8.55 0.13
C ILE A 274 20.91 -9.93 0.10
N SER A 275 20.29 -10.83 -0.67
CA SER A 275 20.64 -12.24 -0.73
C SER A 275 20.10 -12.89 -2.01
N ALA A 276 20.37 -14.18 -2.22
CA ALA A 276 19.78 -14.92 -3.33
C ALA A 276 18.23 -15.01 -3.26
N ALA A 277 17.64 -14.95 -2.06
CA ALA A 277 16.19 -14.93 -1.88
C ALA A 277 15.59 -13.52 -1.99
N PHE A 278 16.40 -12.47 -1.78
CA PHE A 278 15.98 -11.09 -1.86
C PHE A 278 17.07 -10.25 -2.57
N PRO A 279 17.17 -10.33 -3.90
CA PRO A 279 18.21 -9.65 -4.66
C PRO A 279 17.93 -8.15 -4.79
N GLU A 280 18.96 -7.37 -5.16
CA GLU A 280 18.87 -5.91 -5.34
C GLU A 280 17.72 -5.50 -6.27
N ALA A 281 17.52 -6.25 -7.35
CA ALA A 281 16.43 -6.00 -8.32
C ALA A 281 15.03 -6.08 -7.70
N LEU A 282 14.83 -6.88 -6.64
CA LEU A 282 13.57 -6.98 -5.93
C LEU A 282 13.38 -5.77 -4.99
N LEU A 283 14.45 -5.34 -4.31
CA LEU A 283 14.46 -4.12 -3.50
C LEU A 283 14.19 -2.86 -4.34
N GLU A 284 14.84 -2.74 -5.50
CA GLU A 284 14.59 -1.62 -6.41
C GLU A 284 13.15 -1.64 -6.94
N GLY A 285 12.57 -2.82 -7.17
CA GLY A 285 11.14 -2.98 -7.42
C GLY A 285 10.29 -2.37 -6.31
N LEU A 286 10.55 -2.73 -5.04
CA LEU A 286 9.80 -2.16 -3.89
C LEU A 286 9.87 -0.63 -3.85
N LYS A 287 11.08 -0.07 -4.00
CA LYS A 287 11.31 1.38 -4.00
C LYS A 287 10.60 2.07 -5.17
N GLU A 288 10.65 1.50 -6.37
CA GLU A 288 9.94 2.01 -7.54
C GLU A 288 8.43 2.07 -7.28
N LYS A 289 7.83 0.98 -6.76
CA LYS A 289 6.37 0.89 -6.58
C LYS A 289 5.89 1.80 -5.46
N LEU A 290 6.71 1.97 -4.44
CA LEU A 290 6.43 2.92 -3.37
C LEU A 290 6.52 4.38 -3.84
N ASN A 291 7.48 4.71 -4.71
CA ASN A 291 7.51 6.02 -5.37
C ASN A 291 6.26 6.26 -6.23
N LEU A 292 5.81 5.28 -7.01
CA LEU A 292 4.54 5.38 -7.75
C LEU A 292 3.34 5.67 -6.83
N ALA A 293 3.35 5.14 -5.60
CA ALA A 293 2.31 5.42 -4.62
C ALA A 293 2.38 6.84 -4.07
N ILE A 294 3.58 7.33 -3.74
CA ILE A 294 3.80 8.71 -3.30
C ILE A 294 3.39 9.69 -4.41
N ASP A 295 3.82 9.47 -5.66
CA ASP A 295 3.47 10.29 -6.83
C ASP A 295 1.96 10.38 -7.01
N GLU A 296 1.28 9.23 -6.91
CA GLU A 296 -0.17 9.17 -7.03
C GLU A 296 -0.83 10.00 -5.92
N ARG A 297 -0.39 9.88 -4.66
CA ARG A 297 -0.96 10.64 -3.53
C ARG A 297 -0.77 12.15 -3.70
N ILE A 298 0.43 12.60 -4.06
CA ILE A 298 0.71 14.02 -4.33
C ILE A 298 -0.20 14.51 -5.47
N ARG A 299 -0.28 13.77 -6.58
CA ARG A 299 -1.15 14.14 -7.70
C ARG A 299 -2.64 14.18 -7.33
N ARG A 300 -3.12 13.27 -6.46
CA ARG A 300 -4.52 13.29 -5.99
C ARG A 300 -4.82 14.47 -5.09
N LEU A 301 -3.88 14.86 -4.22
CA LEU A 301 -4.00 16.08 -3.43
C LEU A 301 -3.99 17.34 -4.31
N GLY A 302 -3.19 17.38 -5.38
CA GLY A 302 -3.21 18.50 -6.33
C GLY A 302 -4.54 18.64 -7.04
N GLY A 303 -5.09 17.52 -7.53
CA GLY A 303 -6.44 17.53 -8.11
C GLY A 303 -7.54 17.89 -7.11
N LEU A 304 -7.32 17.72 -5.80
CA LEU A 304 -8.21 18.23 -4.76
C LEU A 304 -8.02 19.75 -4.57
N ALA A 305 -6.78 20.24 -4.52
CA ALA A 305 -6.45 21.65 -4.37
C ALA A 305 -7.05 22.51 -5.50
N GLU A 306 -7.02 22.02 -6.74
CA GLU A 306 -7.62 22.67 -7.90
C GLU A 306 -9.14 22.86 -7.77
N LYS A 307 -9.83 22.03 -6.97
CA LYS A 307 -11.28 22.12 -6.77
C LYS A 307 -11.67 23.11 -5.67
N MET A 308 -10.73 23.60 -4.88
CA MET A 308 -11.03 24.46 -3.73
C MET A 308 -11.68 25.80 -4.11
N PRO A 309 -11.26 26.53 -5.17
CA PRO A 309 -11.92 27.78 -5.56
C PRO A 309 -13.43 27.59 -5.83
N GLY A 310 -13.80 26.63 -6.69
CA GLY A 310 -15.20 26.31 -6.96
C GLY A 310 -15.95 25.79 -5.72
N SER A 311 -15.25 25.12 -4.79
CA SER A 311 -15.84 24.73 -3.51
C SER A 311 -16.13 25.90 -2.58
N VAL A 312 -15.34 26.98 -2.65
CA VAL A 312 -15.56 28.21 -1.88
C VAL A 312 -16.77 28.95 -2.43
N GLU A 313 -16.86 29.11 -3.75
CA GLU A 313 -17.99 29.78 -4.42
C GLU A 313 -19.33 29.13 -4.04
N LYS A 314 -19.46 27.82 -4.29
CA LYS A 314 -20.69 27.06 -3.96
C LYS A 314 -21.02 27.08 -2.47
N TYR A 315 -20.00 27.02 -1.61
CA TYR A 315 -20.22 27.06 -0.16
C TYR A 315 -20.77 28.41 0.28
N ARG A 316 -20.28 29.52 -0.29
CA ARG A 316 -20.81 30.87 -0.03
C ARG A 316 -22.25 31.01 -0.50
N GLU A 317 -22.57 30.51 -1.70
CA GLU A 317 -23.93 30.54 -2.24
C GLU A 317 -24.95 29.82 -1.33
N ILE A 318 -24.58 28.64 -0.82
CA ILE A 318 -25.49 27.80 -0.03
C ILE A 318 -25.57 28.24 1.44
N ALA A 319 -24.43 28.59 2.03
CA ALA A 319 -24.38 28.94 3.45
C ALA A 319 -24.77 30.42 3.70
N GLY A 320 -24.66 31.29 2.70
CA GLY A 320 -24.96 32.72 2.83
C GLY A 320 -24.21 33.36 4.00
N GLU A 321 -24.92 34.10 4.83
CA GLU A 321 -24.37 34.74 6.05
C GLU A 321 -23.84 33.74 7.09
N LYS A 322 -24.24 32.46 7.02
CA LYS A 322 -23.77 31.40 7.94
C LYS A 322 -22.47 30.74 7.46
N ALA A 323 -21.87 31.21 6.36
CA ALA A 323 -20.63 30.65 5.85
C ALA A 323 -19.48 30.85 6.86
N ALA A 324 -18.87 29.76 7.31
CA ALA A 324 -17.77 29.82 8.27
C ALA A 324 -16.51 30.44 7.61
N PRO A 325 -16.04 31.63 8.05
CA PRO A 325 -14.89 32.30 7.42
C PRO A 325 -13.62 31.45 7.47
N LYS A 326 -13.43 30.70 8.56
CA LYS A 326 -12.28 29.80 8.76
C LYS A 326 -12.20 28.68 7.72
N LEU A 327 -13.35 28.10 7.34
CA LEU A 327 -13.38 27.04 6.32
C LEU A 327 -13.03 27.60 4.93
N ILE A 328 -13.52 28.80 4.61
CA ILE A 328 -13.19 29.50 3.36
C ILE A 328 -11.68 29.78 3.30
N LEU A 329 -11.13 30.35 4.37
CA LEU A 329 -9.70 30.67 4.47
C LEU A 329 -8.84 29.42 4.28
N ARG A 330 -9.18 28.31 4.97
CA ARG A 330 -8.50 27.01 4.81
C ARG A 330 -8.48 26.52 3.37
N LYS A 331 -9.62 26.59 2.67
CA LYS A 331 -9.70 26.18 1.25
C LYS A 331 -8.85 27.05 0.34
N GLN A 332 -8.90 28.37 0.53
CA GLN A 332 -8.12 29.33 -0.26
C GLN A 332 -6.61 29.17 -0.02
N GLU A 333 -6.20 29.01 1.24
CA GLU A 333 -4.79 28.78 1.60
C GLU A 333 -4.28 27.46 1.01
N PHE A 334 -5.04 26.36 1.16
CA PHE A 334 -4.65 25.08 0.58
C PHE A 334 -4.45 25.15 -0.94
N HIS A 335 -5.36 25.83 -1.65
CA HIS A 335 -5.20 26.07 -3.08
C HIS A 335 -3.95 26.92 -3.39
N GLY A 336 -3.82 28.07 -2.72
CA GLY A 336 -2.76 29.04 -2.99
C GLY A 336 -1.35 28.53 -2.64
N ARG A 337 -1.23 27.61 -1.68
CA ARG A 337 0.06 27.03 -1.26
C ARG A 337 0.30 25.61 -1.80
N TRP A 338 -0.52 25.12 -2.73
CA TRP A 338 -0.36 23.78 -3.26
C TRP A 338 1.02 23.54 -3.91
N ALA A 339 1.55 24.50 -4.66
CA ALA A 339 2.86 24.37 -5.30
C ALA A 339 3.99 24.16 -4.27
N GLU A 340 3.94 24.90 -3.16
CA GLU A 340 4.89 24.80 -2.06
C GLU A 340 4.75 23.45 -1.32
N LEU A 341 3.51 23.02 -1.04
CA LEU A 341 3.23 21.70 -0.45
C LEU A 341 3.72 20.55 -1.34
N SER A 342 3.49 20.64 -2.65
CA SER A 342 3.94 19.63 -3.60
C SER A 342 5.47 19.54 -3.61
N ALA A 343 6.17 20.67 -3.69
CA ALA A 343 7.64 20.70 -3.63
C ALA A 343 8.19 20.19 -2.29
N PHE A 344 7.49 20.49 -1.19
CA PHE A 344 7.79 19.94 0.12
C PHE A 344 7.73 18.41 0.12
N PHE A 345 6.65 17.80 -0.38
CA PHE A 345 6.53 16.34 -0.40
C PHE A 345 7.57 15.67 -1.29
N GLU A 346 7.94 16.29 -2.42
CA GLU A 346 9.03 15.80 -3.25
C GLU A 346 10.37 15.77 -2.49
N THR A 347 10.67 16.83 -1.74
CA THR A 347 11.87 16.90 -0.90
C THR A 347 11.79 15.94 0.29
N ALA A 348 10.59 15.76 0.86
CA ALA A 348 10.36 14.94 2.05
C ALA A 348 10.62 13.45 1.80
N ARG A 349 10.61 12.97 0.55
CA ARG A 349 10.91 11.56 0.19
C ARG A 349 12.23 11.06 0.76
N GLY A 350 13.25 11.92 0.79
CA GLY A 350 14.59 11.61 1.28
C GLY A 350 14.77 11.79 2.79
N ARG A 351 13.71 12.06 3.56
CA ARG A 351 13.82 12.26 5.01
C ARG A 351 14.13 10.95 5.71
N ALA A 352 15.39 10.80 6.10
CA ALA A 352 15.89 9.61 6.80
C ALA A 352 15.58 9.58 8.31
N GLY A 353 14.95 10.61 8.87
CA GLY A 353 14.67 10.71 10.31
C GLY A 353 15.93 10.95 11.16
N GLU A 354 15.83 10.67 12.46
CA GLU A 354 16.93 10.84 13.41
C GLU A 354 18.02 9.78 13.21
N ALA A 355 19.23 10.21 12.85
CA ALA A 355 20.34 9.32 12.53
C ALA A 355 20.75 8.43 13.71
N GLU A 356 20.71 8.95 14.94
CA GLU A 356 21.10 8.19 16.13
C GLU A 356 20.18 6.99 16.37
N LEU A 357 18.85 7.19 16.32
CA LEU A 357 17.88 6.11 16.47
C LEU A 357 17.99 5.11 15.31
N ARG A 358 18.13 5.61 14.07
CA ARG A 358 18.33 4.77 12.89
C ARG A 358 19.56 3.87 13.06
N ASP A 359 20.71 4.47 13.32
CA ASP A 359 21.98 3.77 13.33
C ASP A 359 22.05 2.79 14.49
N GLU A 360 21.46 3.14 15.64
CA GLU A 360 21.29 2.21 16.75
C GLU A 360 20.41 1.02 16.37
N PHE A 361 19.24 1.26 15.78
CA PHE A 361 18.36 0.20 15.31
C PHE A 361 19.04 -0.72 14.27
N LEU A 362 19.80 -0.14 13.33
CA LEU A 362 20.53 -0.90 12.31
C LEU A 362 21.61 -1.80 12.91
N LYS A 363 22.23 -1.44 14.03
CA LYS A 363 23.14 -2.36 14.75
C LYS A 363 22.39 -3.60 15.25
N ARG A 364 21.15 -3.43 15.74
CA ARG A 364 20.29 -4.53 16.21
C ARG A 364 19.88 -5.45 15.06
N ILE A 365 19.50 -4.88 13.92
CA ILE A 365 19.25 -5.63 12.69
C ILE A 365 20.50 -6.43 12.27
N SER A 366 21.67 -5.80 12.26
CA SER A 366 22.92 -6.49 11.94
C SER A 366 23.27 -7.60 12.93
N ALA A 367 22.92 -7.46 14.22
CA ALA A 367 23.06 -8.53 15.19
C ALA A 367 22.11 -9.70 14.90
N GLY A 368 20.83 -9.42 14.70
CA GLY A 368 19.83 -10.44 14.35
C GLY A 368 20.18 -11.20 13.07
N ILE A 369 20.74 -10.51 12.05
CA ILE A 369 21.23 -11.15 10.81
C ILE A 369 22.42 -12.09 11.07
N ARG A 370 23.33 -11.76 12.00
CA ARG A 370 24.44 -12.66 12.36
C ARG A 370 23.93 -13.95 13.01
N GLU A 371 22.82 -13.87 13.75
CA GLU A 371 22.24 -15.01 14.48
C GLU A 371 21.33 -15.88 13.59
N ASN A 372 20.47 -15.24 12.79
CA ASN A 372 19.39 -15.92 12.04
C ASN A 372 19.64 -15.97 10.52
N GLY A 373 20.78 -15.47 10.06
CA GLY A 373 21.04 -15.23 8.65
C GLY A 373 20.18 -14.10 8.08
N ARG A 374 20.07 -14.02 6.75
CA ARG A 374 19.30 -12.98 6.06
C ARG A 374 17.81 -13.33 5.88
N ALA A 375 17.26 -14.21 6.71
CA ALA A 375 15.83 -14.49 6.70
C ALA A 375 15.07 -13.33 7.38
N TYR A 376 14.33 -12.54 6.61
CA TYR A 376 13.71 -11.29 7.09
C TYR A 376 12.77 -11.49 8.29
N ILE A 377 11.74 -12.33 8.14
CA ILE A 377 10.74 -12.55 9.21
C ILE A 377 11.40 -13.02 10.51
N PRO A 378 12.26 -14.07 10.53
CA PRO A 378 12.97 -14.48 11.75
C PRO A 378 13.76 -13.37 12.42
N VAL A 379 14.52 -12.57 11.67
CA VAL A 379 15.32 -11.46 12.22
C VAL A 379 14.43 -10.42 12.88
N ILE A 380 13.37 -9.96 12.20
CA ILE A 380 12.48 -8.93 12.74
C ILE A 380 11.72 -9.43 13.98
N LYS A 381 11.20 -10.67 13.93
CA LYS A 381 10.51 -11.26 15.08
C LYS A 381 11.43 -11.57 16.26
N GLY A 382 12.73 -11.73 16.00
CA GLY A 382 13.76 -11.94 17.02
C GLY A 382 14.13 -10.67 17.81
N LEU A 383 13.69 -9.48 17.37
CA LEU A 383 13.93 -8.24 18.10
C LEU A 383 13.22 -8.27 19.47
N THR A 384 13.94 -7.81 20.49
CA THR A 384 13.36 -7.55 21.81
C THR A 384 12.32 -6.42 21.71
N PRO A 385 11.37 -6.31 22.66
CA PRO A 385 10.46 -5.16 22.72
C PRO A 385 11.20 -3.81 22.71
N GLU A 386 12.32 -3.72 23.40
CA GLU A 386 13.13 -2.51 23.51
C GLU A 386 13.82 -2.18 22.18
N ASP A 387 14.41 -3.17 21.50
CA ASP A 387 15.03 -2.94 20.19
C ASP A 387 13.99 -2.54 19.12
N ALA A 388 12.80 -3.17 19.15
CA ALA A 388 11.70 -2.81 18.26
C ALA A 388 11.20 -1.38 18.50
N ASP A 389 11.13 -0.94 19.77
CA ASP A 389 10.73 0.44 20.12
C ASP A 389 11.68 1.49 19.52
N ILE A 390 12.99 1.23 19.49
CA ILE A 390 13.97 2.15 18.87
C ILE A 390 13.63 2.37 17.38
N GLY A 391 13.38 1.28 16.64
CA GLY A 391 13.01 1.38 15.24
C GLY A 391 11.64 2.03 15.03
N THR A 392 10.67 1.75 15.91
CA THR A 392 9.35 2.36 15.85
C THR A 392 9.44 3.86 16.09
N ARG A 393 10.20 4.31 17.10
CA ARG A 393 10.42 5.74 17.38
C ARG A 393 11.11 6.45 16.22
N TRP A 394 12.12 5.82 15.63
CA TRP A 394 12.82 6.35 14.45
C TRP A 394 11.84 6.62 13.30
N LEU A 395 11.04 5.61 12.93
CA LEU A 395 10.06 5.73 11.84
C LEU A 395 8.92 6.67 12.19
N GLN A 396 8.45 6.66 13.44
CA GLN A 396 7.40 7.54 13.93
C GLN A 396 7.83 9.01 13.78
N GLY A 397 9.08 9.35 14.14
CA GLY A 397 9.64 10.69 13.96
C GLY A 397 9.61 11.18 12.51
N ILE A 398 9.78 10.27 11.54
CA ILE A 398 9.60 10.59 10.11
C ILE A 398 8.14 10.95 9.83
N THR A 399 7.19 10.10 10.22
CA THR A 399 5.76 10.35 9.95
C THR A 399 5.26 11.65 10.57
N GLU A 400 5.67 11.92 11.82
CA GLU A 400 5.29 13.11 12.57
C GLU A 400 5.92 14.37 12.00
N SER A 401 7.21 14.33 11.66
CA SER A 401 7.89 15.48 11.06
C SER A 401 7.30 15.85 9.70
N VAL A 402 7.02 14.86 8.83
CA VAL A 402 6.37 15.11 7.54
C VAL A 402 5.01 15.77 7.73
N THR A 403 4.18 15.21 8.62
CA THR A 403 2.82 15.72 8.86
C THR A 403 2.84 17.12 9.46
N ARG A 404 3.66 17.33 10.49
CA ARG A 404 3.80 18.62 11.18
C ARG A 404 4.28 19.70 10.22
N ASP A 405 5.36 19.43 9.48
CA ASP A 405 5.96 20.45 8.61
C ASP A 405 5.04 20.76 7.41
N ALA A 406 4.28 19.79 6.89
CA ALA A 406 3.23 20.05 5.90
C ALA A 406 2.15 20.99 6.44
N PHE A 407 1.72 20.84 7.70
CA PHE A 407 0.77 21.75 8.33
C PHE A 407 1.37 23.11 8.69
N GLN A 408 2.68 23.23 8.91
CA GLN A 408 3.34 24.53 9.07
C GLN A 408 3.27 25.36 7.77
N LEU A 409 3.19 24.70 6.62
CA LEU A 409 2.89 25.34 5.32
C LEU A 409 1.41 25.71 5.17
N LEU A 410 0.55 25.42 6.15
CA LEU A 410 -0.87 25.75 6.12
C LEU A 410 -1.34 26.37 7.45
N PRO A 411 -0.90 27.61 7.80
CA PRO A 411 -1.27 28.28 9.04
C PRO A 411 -2.78 28.34 9.36
N ALA A 412 -3.67 28.44 8.37
CA ALA A 412 -5.12 28.45 8.61
C ALA A 412 -5.66 27.11 9.16
N PHE A 413 -4.84 26.05 9.10
CA PHE A 413 -5.09 24.75 9.69
C PHE A 413 -4.45 24.58 11.07
N GLY A 414 -3.65 25.56 11.52
CA GLY A 414 -3.11 25.67 12.88
C GLY A 414 -4.19 25.69 13.97
N THR A 415 -3.82 25.17 15.14
CA THR A 415 -4.59 25.02 16.41
C THR A 415 -6.12 25.18 16.31
N ASP A 416 -6.79 24.06 16.10
CA ASP A 416 -7.94 23.61 16.90
C ASP A 416 -8.00 22.09 16.75
N ARG A 417 -7.67 21.37 17.83
CA ARG A 417 -7.88 19.91 17.93
C ARG A 417 -9.32 19.57 18.35
N SER A 418 -10.22 20.56 18.37
CA SER A 418 -11.60 20.42 18.81
C SER A 418 -12.57 21.07 17.82
N GLU A 419 -12.87 20.38 16.72
CA GLU A 419 -14.15 20.51 15.99
C GLU A 419 -14.57 19.13 15.48
#